data_AF-A0A060BSG4-F1
#
_entry.id   AF-A0A060BSG4-F1
#
_cell.length_a   1.000
_cell.length_b   1.000
_cell.length_c   1.000
_cell.angle_alpha   90.00
_cell.angle_beta   90.00
_cell.angle_gamma   90.00
#
_symmetry.space_group_name_H-M   'P 1'
#
loop_
_entity.id
_entity.type
_entity.pdbx_description
1 polymer ?
#
loop_
_entity_poly.entity_id
_entity_poly.type
_entity_poly.pdbx_seq_one_letter_code
_entity_poly.pdbx_strand_id
1 'polypeptide(L)'
;MKREITFVRDVGGFDLDSLLKATAEGLGRGSFGTSYKSILPDARVIVVKRLRELSPLSSEEFSKQMRALGAMEHANLLPLLGFHYSENEKLLFFNFAQNGNLFDRIHGKIN
;
A
#
# COMPACT_ATOMS: atom_id res chain seq x y z
N MET A 1 18.74 4.85 -9.70
CA MET A 1 17.48 4.08 -9.56
C MET A 1 16.53 4.90 -8.70
N LYS A 2 15.31 5.17 -9.15
CA LYS A 2 14.40 6.14 -8.49
C LYS A 2 13.83 5.52 -7.20
N ARG A 3 14.25 6.01 -6.04
CA ARG A 3 13.82 5.53 -4.69
C ARG A 3 12.70 6.39 -4.10
N GLU A 4 11.85 6.94 -4.96
CA GLU A 4 10.85 7.89 -4.53
C GLU A 4 9.47 7.23 -4.41
N ILE A 5 8.71 7.74 -3.46
CA ILE A 5 7.27 7.48 -3.35
C ILE A 5 6.57 8.57 -4.15
N THR A 6 5.65 8.17 -5.02
CA THR A 6 4.71 9.12 -5.65
C THR A 6 3.43 9.14 -4.84
N PHE A 7 3.22 10.24 -4.12
CA PHE A 7 1.96 10.49 -3.43
C PHE A 7 0.89 10.94 -4.42
N VAL A 8 -0.33 10.43 -4.25
CA VAL A 8 -1.51 10.80 -5.04
C VAL A 8 -2.56 11.53 -4.20
N ARG A 9 -2.27 11.76 -2.92
CA ARG A 9 -3.08 12.51 -1.96
C ARG A 9 -2.19 13.33 -1.04
N ASP A 10 -2.77 14.35 -0.40
CA ASP A 10 -2.07 15.30 0.48
C ASP A 10 -1.83 14.74 1.90
N VAL A 11 -1.25 13.53 1.94
CA VAL A 11 -0.98 12.71 3.14
C VAL A 11 0.47 12.24 3.13
N GLY A 12 1.35 13.01 2.46
CA GLY A 12 2.77 12.76 2.36
C GLY A 12 3.51 12.80 3.69
N GLY A 13 4.84 12.80 3.62
CA GLY A 13 5.70 12.96 4.81
C GLY A 13 6.38 11.68 5.30
N PHE A 14 6.42 10.63 4.47
CA PHE A 14 7.34 9.50 4.68
C PHE A 14 8.02 9.11 3.37
N ASP A 15 9.14 8.42 3.50
CA ASP A 15 9.96 7.92 2.39
C ASP A 15 10.21 6.42 2.54
N LEU A 16 10.89 5.82 1.56
CA LEU A 16 11.23 4.40 1.62
C LEU A 16 12.15 4.07 2.80
N ASP A 17 13.03 4.99 3.21
CA ASP A 17 13.95 4.76 4.33
C ASP A 17 13.20 4.68 5.68
N SER A 18 12.13 5.45 5.81
CA SER A 18 11.20 5.37 6.95
C SER A 18 10.48 4.03 6.99
N LEU A 19 10.17 3.43 5.83
CA LEU A 19 9.58 2.08 5.74
C LEU A 19 10.57 0.99 6.15
N LEU A 20 11.86 1.14 5.80
CA LEU A 20 12.90 0.19 6.20
C LEU A 20 13.11 0.15 7.72
N LYS A 21 12.83 1.27 8.40
CA LYS A 21 12.90 1.39 9.87
C LYS A 21 11.60 1.02 10.57
N ALA A 22 10.50 0.89 9.83
CA ALA A 22 9.18 0.61 10.38
C ALA A 22 9.09 -0.84 10.88
N THR A 23 8.31 -1.07 11.93
CA THR A 23 7.89 -2.43 12.27
C THR A 23 6.86 -2.90 11.26
N ALA A 24 6.85 -4.19 10.92
CA ALA A 24 5.95 -4.76 9.94
C ALA A 24 5.26 -6.03 10.46
N GLU A 25 3.92 -6.02 10.40
CA GLU A 25 3.06 -7.16 10.73
C GLU A 25 2.39 -7.66 9.44
N GLY A 26 2.49 -8.95 9.14
CA GLY A 26 1.86 -9.53 7.96
C GLY A 26 0.33 -9.55 8.11
N LEU A 27 -0.39 -8.91 7.18
CA LEU A 27 -1.86 -8.91 7.17
C LEU A 27 -2.46 -10.05 6.33
N GLY A 28 -1.69 -10.57 5.38
CA GLY A 28 -2.11 -11.70 4.56
C GLY A 28 -1.62 -11.62 3.12
N ARG A 29 -1.79 -12.74 2.42
CA ARG A 29 -1.46 -12.90 1.00
C ARG A 29 -2.76 -13.06 0.20
N GLY A 30 -2.95 -12.18 -0.76
CA GLY A 30 -4.02 -12.28 -1.75
C GLY A 30 -3.48 -12.65 -3.14
N SER A 31 -4.39 -12.72 -4.11
CA SER A 31 -4.07 -13.02 -5.52
C SER A 31 -3.05 -12.06 -6.14
N PHE A 32 -3.12 -10.78 -5.78
CA PHE A 32 -2.26 -9.73 -6.35
C PHE A 32 -1.01 -9.42 -5.51
N GLY A 33 -0.76 -10.16 -4.43
CA GLY A 33 0.42 -9.96 -3.59
C GLY A 33 0.16 -10.00 -2.09
N THR A 34 1.06 -9.40 -1.32
CA THR A 34 1.06 -9.49 0.15
C THR A 34 0.84 -8.11 0.74
N SER A 35 0.07 -8.03 1.82
CA SER A 35 -0.16 -6.80 2.56
C SER A 35 0.51 -6.87 3.93
N TYR A 36 1.14 -5.77 4.32
CA TYR A 36 1.81 -5.59 5.61
C TYR A 36 1.24 -4.35 6.28
N LYS A 37 0.98 -4.44 7.57
CA LYS A 37 0.74 -3.27 8.42
C LYS A 37 2.09 -2.77 8.91
N SER A 38 2.34 -1.49 8.73
CA SER A 38 3.60 -0.86 9.11
C SER A 38 3.36 0.31 10.04
N ILE A 39 4.14 0.37 11.13
CA ILE A 39 4.15 1.51 12.06
C ILE A 39 5.39 2.33 11.74
N LEU A 40 5.17 3.51 11.17
CA LEU A 40 6.24 4.44 10.79
C LEU A 40 6.89 5.08 12.03
N PRO A 41 8.10 5.68 11.89
CA PRO A 41 8.77 6.36 13.00
C PRO A 41 7.95 7.51 13.63
N ASP A 42 7.07 8.14 12.85
CA ASP A 42 6.13 9.19 13.31
C ASP A 42 4.85 8.61 13.95
N ALA A 43 4.85 7.31 14.28
CA ALA A 43 3.72 6.53 14.81
C ALA A 43 2.52 6.38 13.86
N ARG A 44 2.60 6.86 12.61
CA ARG A 44 1.54 6.64 11.62
C ARG A 44 1.48 5.17 11.25
N VAL A 45 0.27 4.62 11.21
CA VAL A 45 0.02 3.22 10.82
C VAL A 45 -0.49 3.16 9.40
N ILE A 46 0.28 2.54 8.50
CA ILE A 46 -0.07 2.39 7.09
C ILE A 46 -0.15 0.91 6.71
N VAL A 47 -0.74 0.63 5.55
CA VAL A 47 -0.64 -0.66 4.87
C VAL A 47 0.28 -0.52 3.68
N VAL A 48 1.31 -1.37 3.61
CA VAL A 48 2.15 -1.56 2.44
C VAL A 48 1.67 -2.81 1.71
N LYS A 49 1.08 -2.63 0.53
CA LYS A 49 0.71 -3.75 -0.34
C LYS A 49 1.78 -3.92 -1.41
N ARG A 50 2.54 -5.01 -1.30
CA ARG A 50 3.54 -5.41 -2.29
C ARG A 50 2.87 -6.24 -3.37
N LEU A 51 2.87 -5.72 -4.59
CA LEU A 51 2.26 -6.39 -5.73
C LEU A 51 3.19 -7.47 -6.29
N ARG A 52 2.61 -8.61 -6.68
CA ARG A 52 3.33 -9.69 -7.37
C ARG A 52 3.28 -9.47 -8.88
N GLU A 53 4.42 -9.71 -9.53
CA GLU A 53 4.57 -9.98 -10.97
C GLU A 53 3.49 -9.31 -11.86
N LEU A 54 3.55 -7.98 -11.96
CA LEU A 54 2.71 -7.23 -12.89
C LEU A 54 3.37 -7.11 -14.28
N SER A 55 4.10 -8.12 -14.73
CA SER A 55 4.84 -8.04 -15.99
C SER A 55 3.92 -8.22 -17.22
N PRO A 56 4.07 -7.42 -18.28
CA PRO A 56 5.00 -6.30 -18.47
C PRO A 56 4.28 -4.93 -18.36
N LEU A 57 3.97 -4.45 -17.14
CA LEU A 57 3.56 -3.05 -16.95
C LEU A 57 4.79 -2.14 -16.88
N SER A 58 4.90 -1.18 -17.79
CA SER A 58 5.91 -0.12 -17.72
C SER A 58 5.68 0.81 -16.53
N SER A 59 6.70 1.60 -16.17
CA SER A 59 6.59 2.60 -15.10
C SER A 59 5.51 3.66 -15.40
N GLU A 60 5.38 4.04 -16.67
CA GLU A 60 4.39 5.02 -17.12
C GLU A 60 2.97 4.45 -17.01
N GLU A 61 2.74 3.24 -17.53
CA GLU A 61 1.44 2.58 -17.42
C GLU A 61 1.05 2.35 -15.96
N PHE A 62 2.00 1.90 -15.14
CA PHE A 62 1.77 1.74 -13.71
C PHE A 62 1.39 3.07 -13.05
N SER A 63 2.17 4.14 -13.29
CA SER A 63 1.88 5.45 -12.74
C SER A 63 0.53 5.98 -13.21
N LYS A 64 0.16 5.76 -14.48
CA LYS A 64 -1.13 6.18 -15.03
C LYS A 64 -2.29 5.50 -14.31
N GLN A 65 -2.22 4.19 -14.13
CA GLN A 65 -3.24 3.42 -13.41
C GLN A 65 -3.33 3.82 -11.94
N MET A 66 -2.19 4.01 -11.27
CA MET A 66 -2.17 4.38 -9.85
C MET A 66 -2.68 5.81 -9.60
N ARG A 67 -2.43 6.75 -10.53
CA ARG A 67 -3.04 8.09 -10.47
C ARG A 67 -4.54 8.04 -10.68
N ALA A 68 -5.02 7.22 -11.63
CA ALA A 68 -6.45 7.02 -11.83
C ALA A 68 -7.12 6.42 -10.58
N LEU A 69 -6.50 5.40 -9.97
CA LEU A 69 -6.97 4.81 -8.71
C LEU A 69 -6.93 5.82 -7.55
N GLY A 70 -5.87 6.63 -7.47
CA GLY A 70 -5.71 7.67 -6.45
C GLY A 70 -6.79 8.76 -6.52
N ALA A 71 -7.25 9.09 -7.73
CA ALA A 71 -8.30 10.08 -7.96
C ALA A 71 -9.70 9.59 -7.57
N MET A 72 -9.91 8.29 -7.36
CA MET A 72 -11.20 7.77 -6.91
C MET A 72 -11.41 8.11 -5.43
N GLU A 73 -12.51 8.82 -5.13
CA GLU A 73 -12.85 9.24 -3.77
C GLU A 73 -14.32 8.94 -3.45
N HIS A 74 -14.54 8.20 -2.37
CA HIS A 74 -15.86 7.85 -1.89
C HIS A 74 -15.78 7.40 -0.43
N ALA A 75 -16.84 7.65 0.36
CA ALA A 75 -16.87 7.30 1.79
C ALA A 75 -16.66 5.81 2.09
N ASN A 76 -16.97 4.93 1.12
CA ASN A 76 -16.86 3.47 1.24
C ASN A 76 -15.61 2.88 0.56
N LEU A 77 -14.70 3.72 0.05
CA LEU A 77 -13.46 3.28 -0.57
C LEU A 77 -12.28 3.61 0.33
N LEU A 78 -11.37 2.65 0.51
CA LEU A 78 -10.11 2.91 1.19
C LEU A 78 -9.17 3.66 0.24
N PRO A 79 -8.79 4.92 0.55
CA PRO A 79 -8.03 5.75 -0.38
C PRO A 79 -6.58 5.27 -0.53
N LEU A 80 -6.11 5.22 -1.77
CA LEU A 80 -4.67 5.08 -2.07
C LEU A 80 -3.95 6.38 -1.68
N LEU A 81 -2.91 6.28 -0.84
CA LEU A 81 -2.09 7.43 -0.41
C LEU A 81 -0.99 7.71 -1.45
N GLY A 82 -0.39 6.65 -1.97
CA GLY A 82 0.72 6.73 -2.91
C GLY A 82 1.20 5.37 -3.36
N PHE A 83 2.23 5.37 -4.19
CA PHE A 83 2.84 4.16 -4.72
C PHE A 83 4.35 4.31 -4.92
N HIS A 84 5.04 3.19 -4.96
CA HIS A 84 6.43 3.08 -5.41
C HIS A 84 6.51 2.12 -6.60
N TYR A 85 7.33 2.48 -7.58
CA TYR A 85 7.66 1.62 -8.71
C TYR A 85 9.17 1.50 -8.86
N SER A 86 9.62 0.26 -8.98
CA SER A 86 10.87 -0.14 -9.59
C SER A 86 10.65 -1.39 -10.46
N GLU A 87 11.67 -1.79 -11.20
CA GLU A 87 11.63 -3.03 -11.99
C GLU A 87 11.32 -4.24 -11.11
N ASN A 88 11.93 -4.29 -9.92
CA ASN A 88 11.84 -5.43 -8.99
C ASN A 88 10.71 -5.31 -7.97
N GLU A 89 10.15 -4.12 -7.77
CA GLU A 89 9.21 -3.88 -6.68
C GLU A 89 8.15 -2.84 -7.03
N LYS A 90 6.90 -3.17 -6.72
CA LYS A 90 5.74 -2.29 -6.89
C LYS A 90 4.96 -2.29 -5.59
N LEU A 91 4.90 -1.14 -4.93
CA LEU A 91 4.26 -0.98 -3.62
C LEU A 91 3.10 0.00 -3.73
N LEU A 92 2.02 -0.30 -3.01
CA LEU A 92 0.90 0.62 -2.79
C LEU A 92 0.80 0.93 -1.30
N PHE A 93 0.43 2.17 -0.98
CA PHE A 93 0.32 2.65 0.39
C PHE A 93 -1.12 3.07 0.69
N PHE A 94 -1.70 2.56 1.78
CA PHE A 94 -3.05 2.85 2.24
C PHE A 94 -3.05 3.20 3.73
N ASN A 95 -4.11 3.87 4.21
CA ASN A 95 -4.37 3.96 5.64
C ASN A 95 -4.73 2.58 6.21
N PHE A 96 -4.34 2.30 7.45
CA PHE A 96 -4.77 1.08 8.12
C PHE A 96 -6.25 1.14 8.52
N ALA A 97 -7.06 0.20 8.03
CA ALA A 97 -8.44 0.05 8.43
C ALA A 97 -8.52 -0.65 9.80
N GLN A 98 -8.77 0.11 10.86
CA GLN A 98 -8.73 -0.39 12.24
C GLN A 98 -9.67 -1.57 12.52
N ASN A 99 -10.82 -1.62 11.82
CA ASN A 99 -11.81 -2.66 11.98
C ASN A 99 -11.49 -3.95 11.20
N GLY A 100 -10.37 -4.01 10.47
CA GLY A 100 -9.96 -5.18 9.70
C GLY A 100 -10.87 -5.49 8.50
N ASN A 101 -10.73 -6.71 7.97
CA ASN A 101 -11.54 -7.19 6.85
C ASN A 101 -12.85 -7.84 7.33
N LEU A 102 -13.84 -7.93 6.43
CA LEU A 102 -15.15 -8.50 6.76
C LEU A 102 -15.08 -10.00 7.09
N PHE A 103 -14.21 -10.76 6.42
CA PHE A 103 -14.09 -12.21 6.58
C PHE A 103 -13.73 -12.57 8.03
N ASP A 104 -12.70 -11.95 8.60
CA ASP A 104 -12.27 -12.19 9.98
C ASP A 104 -13.35 -11.80 11.00
N ARG A 105 -14.19 -10.80 10.68
CA ARG A 105 -15.28 -10.37 11.57
C ARG A 105 -16.45 -11.34 11.60
N ILE A 106 -16.71 -12.03 10.49
CA ILE A 106 -17.80 -13.01 10.39
C ILE A 106 -17.35 -14.38 10.88
N HIS A 107 -16.12 -14.78 10.55
CA HIS A 107 -15.63 -16.14 10.79
C HIS A 107 -14.66 -16.26 11.97
N GLY A 108 -14.26 -15.15 12.58
CA GLY A 108 -13.14 -15.11 13.52
C GLY A 108 -11.79 -15.11 12.79
N LYS A 109 -10.73 -14.73 13.50
CA LYS A 109 -9.37 -14.84 12.98
C LYS A 109 -8.96 -16.31 12.91
N ILE A 110 -8.57 -16.76 11.73
CA ILE A 110 -7.89 -18.04 11.56
C ILE A 110 -6.41 -17.78 11.91
N ASN A 111 -6.02 -18.15 13.14
CA ASN A 111 -4.62 -18.07 13.60
C ASN A 111 -3.76 -19.17 12.97
#